data_AF-A0A7S1PVT1-F1
#
_entry.id   AF-A0A7S1PVT1-F1
#
_cell.length_a   1.000
_cell.length_b   1.000
_cell.length_c   1.000
_cell.angle_alpha   90.00
_cell.angle_beta   90.00
_cell.angle_gamma   90.00
#
_symmetry.space_group_name_H-M   'P 1'
#
loop_
_entity.id
_entity.type
_entity.pdbx_description
1 polymer ?
#
loop_
_entity_poly.entity_id
_entity_poly.type
_entity_poly.pdbx_seq_one_letter_code
_entity_poly.pdbx_strand_id
1 'polypeptide(L)'
;HRDYRNVRKAIDWLASPESHAAPWCIFLPVSLPHPPYSCPQPFHSMHNASDITPPRPRGSGKPDFHELIRRYRRLDALPEAEAAMRSLHAVYQGCVAYADWCL
;
A
#
# COMPACT_ATOMS: atom_id res chain seq x y z
N HIS A 1 -10.95 9.02 0.11
CA HIS A 1 -9.52 8.76 -0.16
C HIS A 1 -9.19 9.12 -1.62
N ARG A 2 -7.94 9.49 -1.95
CA ARG A 2 -7.57 10.03 -3.27
C ARG A 2 -7.85 9.04 -4.41
N ASP A 3 -7.45 7.79 -4.23
CA ASP A 3 -7.57 6.75 -5.26
C ASP A 3 -9.03 6.52 -5.67
N TYR A 4 -9.93 6.31 -4.71
CA TYR A 4 -11.36 6.17 -5.02
C TYR A 4 -11.96 7.39 -5.73
N ARG A 5 -11.52 8.61 -5.42
CA ARG A 5 -12.01 9.79 -6.15
C ARG A 5 -11.56 9.79 -7.61
N ASN A 6 -10.34 9.33 -7.91
CA ASN A 6 -9.85 9.22 -9.27
C ASN A 6 -10.63 8.15 -10.04
N VAL A 7 -10.85 6.98 -9.41
CA VAL A 7 -11.68 5.90 -9.97
C VAL A 7 -13.09 6.38 -10.23
N ARG A 8 -13.70 7.10 -9.28
CA ARG A 8 -15.06 7.63 -9.45
C ARG A 8 -15.16 8.60 -10.62
N LYS A 9 -14.22 9.53 -10.75
CA LYS A 9 -14.16 10.44 -11.89
C LYS A 9 -14.01 9.71 -13.22
N ALA A 10 -13.22 8.63 -13.26
CA ALA A 10 -13.11 7.81 -14.46
C ALA A 10 -14.44 7.14 -14.80
N ILE A 11 -15.14 6.54 -13.82
CA ILE A 11 -16.48 5.98 -14.01
C ILE A 11 -17.47 7.03 -14.51
N ASP A 12 -17.50 8.20 -13.87
CA ASP A 12 -18.41 9.29 -14.25
C ASP A 12 -18.16 9.76 -15.69
N TRP A 13 -16.88 9.82 -16.10
CA TRP A 13 -16.49 10.15 -17.46
C TRP A 13 -16.85 9.04 -18.47
N LEU A 14 -16.68 7.76 -18.10
CA LEU A 14 -17.09 6.63 -18.94
C LEU A 14 -18.62 6.57 -19.16
N ALA A 15 -19.40 7.11 -18.22
CA ALA A 15 -20.85 7.22 -18.37
C ALA A 15 -21.28 8.44 -19.21
N SER A 16 -20.36 9.34 -19.54
CA SER A 16 -20.67 10.58 -20.24
C SER A 16 -20.68 10.39 -21.76
N PRO A 17 -21.48 11.18 -22.52
CA PRO A 17 -21.52 11.10 -23.99
C PRO A 17 -20.15 11.31 -24.66
N GLU A 18 -19.29 12.11 -24.05
CA GLU A 18 -17.95 12.41 -24.55
C GLU A 18 -17.08 11.16 -24.71
N SER A 19 -17.23 10.18 -23.81
CA SER A 19 -16.47 8.92 -23.88
C SER A 19 -16.86 8.03 -25.06
N HIS A 20 -18.00 8.29 -25.70
CA HIS A 20 -18.49 7.55 -26.87
C HIS A 20 -18.23 8.27 -28.20
N ALA A 21 -17.67 9.48 -28.18
CA ALA A 21 -17.45 10.28 -29.39
C ALA A 21 -16.28 9.78 -30.26
N ALA A 22 -15.26 9.17 -29.64
CA ALA A 22 -14.09 8.62 -30.31
C ALA A 22 -13.40 7.57 -29.42
N PRO A 23 -12.57 6.66 -29.97
CA PRO A 23 -11.70 5.80 -29.17
C PRO A 23 -10.77 6.61 -28.26
N TRP A 24 -10.51 6.10 -27.07
CA TRP A 24 -9.70 6.77 -26.06
C TRP A 24 -8.80 5.78 -25.31
N CYS A 25 -7.83 6.33 -24.57
CA CYS A 25 -7.00 5.61 -23.62
C CYS A 25 -6.93 6.45 -22.34
N ILE A 26 -7.20 5.84 -21.19
CA ILE A 26 -7.13 6.49 -19.88
C ILE A 26 -6.03 5.88 -19.03
N PHE A 27 -5.18 6.73 -18.45
CA PHE A 27 -4.24 6.32 -17.41
C PHE A 27 -4.87 6.60 -16.04
N LEU A 28 -5.15 5.54 -15.28
CA LEU A 28 -5.81 5.61 -13.98
C LEU A 28 -4.93 4.98 -12.89
N PRO A 29 -3.98 5.74 -12.32
CA PRO A 29 -3.11 5.21 -11.27
C PRO A 29 -3.82 5.17 -9.91
N VAL A 30 -3.82 4.00 -9.27
CA VAL A 30 -4.08 3.82 -7.84
C VAL A 30 -2.76 3.99 -7.09
N SER A 31 -2.73 4.84 -6.08
CA SER A 31 -1.49 5.19 -5.35
C SER A 31 -1.16 4.20 -4.24
N LEU A 32 -2.16 3.63 -3.58
CA LEU A 32 -1.92 2.58 -2.60
C LEU A 32 -1.43 1.29 -3.30
N PRO A 33 -0.48 0.56 -2.69
CA PRO A 33 -0.08 0.62 -1.28
C PRO A 33 1.19 1.45 -1.01
N HIS A 34 1.57 2.41 -1.86
CA HIS A 34 2.74 3.25 -1.59
C HIS A 34 2.55 4.07 -0.30
N PRO A 35 3.62 4.25 0.53
CA PRO A 35 3.53 5.05 1.75
C PRO A 35 3.06 6.51 1.48
N PRO A 36 2.49 7.19 2.48
CA PRO A 36 2.28 6.76 3.87
C PRO A 36 1.22 5.64 3.98
N TYR A 37 1.50 4.62 4.79
CA TYR A 37 0.64 3.46 4.92
C TYR A 37 -0.58 3.80 5.77
N SER A 38 -1.69 4.06 5.10
CA SER A 38 -2.99 4.26 5.69
C SER A 38 -4.04 4.11 4.59
N CYS A 39 -5.15 3.44 4.90
CA CYS A 39 -6.30 3.30 4.01
C CYS A 39 -7.60 3.54 4.79
N PRO A 40 -8.75 3.69 4.13
CA PRO A 40 -10.03 3.82 4.82
C PRO A 40 -10.43 2.57 5.61
N GLN A 41 -11.28 2.73 6.62
CA GLN A 41 -12.04 1.61 7.18
C GLN A 41 -13.05 1.07 6.13
N PRO A 42 -13.37 -0.24 6.16
CA PRO A 42 -12.89 -1.25 7.10
C PRO A 42 -11.49 -1.81 6.79
N PHE A 43 -10.89 -1.45 5.65
CA PHE A 43 -9.64 -2.04 5.16
C PHE A 43 -8.45 -1.84 6.11
N HIS A 44 -8.34 -0.67 6.75
CA HIS A 44 -7.25 -0.37 7.68
C HIS A 44 -7.18 -1.35 8.85
N SER A 45 -8.33 -1.83 9.34
CA SER A 45 -8.41 -2.78 10.45
C SER A 45 -8.78 -4.19 10.01
N MET A 46 -8.73 -4.47 8.70
CA MET A 46 -9.17 -5.75 8.14
C MET A 46 -8.30 -6.93 8.56
N HIS A 47 -7.00 -6.69 8.79
CA HIS A 47 -6.05 -7.73 9.19
C HIS A 47 -5.55 -7.47 10.61
N ASN A 48 -5.48 -8.53 11.43
CA ASN A 48 -4.88 -8.46 12.74
C ASN A 48 -3.36 -8.67 12.64
N ALA A 49 -2.58 -7.83 13.32
CA ALA A 49 -1.12 -7.92 13.35
C ALA A 49 -0.61 -9.25 13.95
N SER A 50 -1.37 -9.89 14.83
CA SER A 50 -1.02 -11.21 15.39
C SER A 50 -0.93 -12.30 14.32
N ASP A 51 -1.72 -12.17 13.26
CA ASP A 51 -1.88 -13.21 12.23
C ASP A 51 -0.87 -13.03 11.09
N ILE A 52 -0.17 -11.88 11.07
CA ILE A 52 0.85 -11.57 10.08
C ILE A 52 2.12 -12.35 10.37
N THR A 53 2.64 -13.10 9.39
CA THR A 53 3.93 -13.78 9.52
C THR A 53 5.04 -12.81 9.89
N PRO A 54 5.92 -13.15 10.85
CA PRO A 54 7.02 -12.28 11.24
C PRO A 54 7.93 -11.94 10.04
N PRO A 55 8.57 -10.75 10.05
CA PRO A 55 9.52 -10.37 9.02
C PRO A 55 10.65 -11.40 8.87
N ARG A 56 11.12 -11.59 7.64
CA ARG A 56 12.24 -12.50 7.39
C ARG A 56 13.48 -12.05 8.19
N PRO A 57 14.24 -12.99 8.79
CA PRO A 57 15.45 -12.66 9.50
C PRO A 57 16.50 -12.09 8.54
N ARG A 58 17.55 -11.48 9.12
CA ARG A 58 18.69 -11.00 8.33
C ARG A 58 19.39 -12.17 7.66
N GLY A 59 19.70 -12.01 6.38
CA GLY A 59 20.55 -12.95 5.65
C GLY A 59 22.03 -12.68 5.88
N SER A 60 22.86 -13.71 5.75
CA SER A 60 24.32 -13.61 5.68
C SER A 60 24.79 -13.31 4.25
N GLY A 61 26.02 -12.80 4.10
CA GLY A 61 26.65 -12.55 2.79
C GLY A 61 25.91 -11.53 1.91
N LYS A 62 25.20 -10.57 2.52
CA LYS A 62 24.47 -9.52 1.79
C LYS A 62 25.38 -8.34 1.47
N PRO A 63 25.12 -7.61 0.37
CA PRO A 63 25.85 -6.38 0.08
C PRO A 63 25.66 -5.32 1.17
N ASP A 64 26.69 -4.49 1.38
CA ASP A 64 26.77 -3.49 2.45
C ASP A 64 25.57 -2.53 2.51
N PHE A 65 24.93 -2.23 1.37
CA PHE A 65 23.77 -1.33 1.34
C PHE A 65 22.61 -1.83 2.21
N HIS A 66 22.48 -3.14 2.44
CA HIS A 66 21.47 -3.67 3.35
C HIS A 66 21.68 -3.19 4.79
N GLU A 67 22.93 -3.18 5.25
CA GLU A 67 23.29 -2.64 6.56
C GLU A 67 23.10 -1.12 6.60
N LEU A 68 23.55 -0.42 5.56
CA LEU A 68 23.41 1.03 5.45
C LEU A 68 21.94 1.47 5.49
N ILE A 69 21.03 0.78 4.79
CA ILE A 69 19.59 1.06 4.86
C ILE A 69 19.09 0.97 6.30
N ARG A 70 19.46 -0.08 7.03
CA ARG A 70 19.00 -0.26 8.41
C ARG A 70 19.54 0.81 9.35
N ARG A 71 20.82 1.17 9.19
CA ARG A 71 21.47 2.24 9.95
C ARG A 71 20.81 3.60 9.68
N TYR A 72 20.73 4.02 8.41
CA TYR A 72 20.23 5.34 8.04
C TYR A 72 18.71 5.48 8.18
N ARG A 73 17.95 4.38 8.09
CA ARG A 73 16.51 4.36 8.39
C ARG A 73 16.21 4.06 9.86
N ARG A 74 17.25 3.90 10.70
CA ARG A 74 17.15 3.61 12.14
C ARG A 74 16.26 2.41 12.46
N LEU A 75 16.24 1.40 11.60
CA LEU A 75 15.38 0.21 11.77
C LEU A 75 15.76 -0.62 12.99
N ASP A 76 17.01 -0.48 13.46
CA ASP A 76 17.51 -1.17 14.66
C ASP A 76 17.21 -0.42 15.96
N ALA A 77 16.72 0.81 15.86
CA ALA A 77 16.28 1.62 17.00
C ALA A 77 14.75 1.65 17.14
N LEU A 78 14.02 0.84 16.35
CA LEU A 78 12.57 0.70 16.46
C LEU A 78 12.23 -0.07 17.76
N PRO A 79 11.48 0.54 18.70
CA PRO A 79 10.91 -0.19 19.82
C PRO A 79 10.00 -1.31 19.29
N GLU A 80 10.08 -2.49 19.90
CA GLU A 80 9.23 -3.63 19.54
C GLU A 80 9.21 -3.88 18.02
N ALA A 81 10.39 -3.82 17.38
CA ALA A 81 10.53 -3.77 15.92
C ALA A 81 9.72 -4.84 15.19
N GLU A 82 9.64 -6.07 15.71
CA GLU A 82 8.81 -7.11 15.12
C GLU A 82 7.31 -6.74 15.15
N ALA A 83 6.78 -6.32 16.31
CA ALA A 83 5.38 -5.95 16.46
C ALA A 83 5.04 -4.72 15.60
N ALA A 84 5.93 -3.71 15.56
CA ALA A 84 5.78 -2.56 14.70
C ALA A 84 5.73 -2.95 13.21
N MET A 85 6.61 -3.86 12.77
CA MET A 85 6.64 -4.32 11.39
C MET A 85 5.43 -5.21 11.03
N ARG A 86 4.93 -6.02 11.97
CA ARG A 86 3.69 -6.78 11.78
C ARG A 86 2.49 -5.87 11.65
N SER A 87 2.36 -4.86 12.51
CA SER A 87 1.31 -3.84 12.42
C SER A 87 1.38 -3.07 11.10
N LEU A 88 2.57 -2.67 10.67
CA LEU A 88 2.78 -2.01 9.38
C LEU A 88 2.34 -2.89 8.21
N HIS A 89 2.70 -4.18 8.24
CA HIS A 89 2.36 -5.13 7.19
C HIS A 89 0.86 -5.45 7.17
N ALA A 90 0.19 -5.51 8.33
CA ALA A 90 -1.27 -5.62 8.40
C ALA A 90 -1.96 -4.44 7.69
N VAL A 91 -1.53 -3.21 7.97
CA VAL A 91 -2.07 -2.00 7.30
C VAL A 91 -1.71 -1.99 5.81
N TYR A 92 -0.50 -2.44 5.43
CA TYR A 92 -0.10 -2.57 4.04
C TYR A 92 -1.03 -3.53 3.27
N GLN A 93 -1.34 -4.70 3.83
CA GLN A 93 -2.29 -5.65 3.25
C GLN A 93 -3.69 -5.05 3.15
N GLY A 94 -4.13 -4.29 4.16
CA GLY A 94 -5.37 -3.51 4.09
C GLY A 94 -5.35 -2.48 2.95
N CYS A 95 -4.23 -1.79 2.73
CA CYS A 95 -4.08 -0.86 1.62
C CYS A 95 -4.15 -1.57 0.25
N VAL A 96 -3.60 -2.78 0.15
CA VAL A 96 -3.74 -3.63 -1.05
C VAL A 96 -5.19 -4.03 -1.26
N ALA A 97 -5.89 -4.50 -0.22
CA ALA A 97 -7.30 -4.86 -0.31
C ALA A 97 -8.20 -3.66 -0.70
N TYR A 98 -7.87 -2.46 -0.20
CA TYR A 98 -8.57 -1.24 -0.62
C TYR A 98 -8.29 -0.86 -2.07
N ALA A 99 -7.05 -1.05 -2.54
CA ALA A 99 -6.68 -0.82 -3.93
C ALA A 99 -7.39 -1.81 -4.85
N ASP A 100 -7.45 -3.09 -4.47
CA ASP A 100 -8.22 -4.14 -5.15
C ASP A 100 -9.70 -3.78 -5.23
N TRP A 101 -10.32 -3.35 -4.13
CA TRP A 101 -11.71 -2.89 -4.12
C TRP A 101 -11.97 -1.66 -5.03
N CYS A 102 -10.94 -0.85 -5.30
CA CYS A 102 -11.05 0.30 -6.18
C CYS A 102 -10.98 -0.07 -7.68
N LEU A 103 -10.47 -1.25 -8.03
CA LEU A 103 -10.29 -1.72 -9.41
C LEU A 103 -11.41 -2.68 -9.83
#